data_AF-A0A022RZH4-F1
#
_entry.id   AF-A0A022RZH4-F1
#
_cell.length_a   1.000
_cell.length_b   1.000
_cell.length_c   1.000
_cell.angle_alpha   90.00
_cell.angle_beta   90.00
_cell.angle_gamma   90.00
#
_symmetry.space_group_name_H-M   'P 1'
#
loop_
_entity.id
_entity.type
_entity.pdbx_description
1 polymer ?
#
loop_
_entity_poly.entity_id
_entity_poly.type
_entity_poly.pdbx_seq_one_letter_code
_entity_poly.pdbx_strand_id
1 'polypeptide(L)'
;IQDSPMDINAIVAKRRRDFTGDFFRHLTLLSETYDSLEDRDGLARLGARCLSAVSAFDNTLDIVDTLDTAQEKFDEILNSPSVDAACDKIKSLAKSKELDSSLILLINGAWASAKDSPTIKNEVKDIMYRLYKATQRSLRSIAPKEIKLLKYLLNITDPEERFSALATAFCPGDNPNNVKESNAIYTTPKELHKWIKIMLDAYNLSKEESEIREARKLSQPVVIQRLFILKETIEVERVSRD
;
A
#
# COMPACT_ATOMS: atom_id res chain seq x y z
N ILE A 1 -26.30 14.75 -12.82
CA ILE A 1 -25.10 13.91 -13.03
C ILE A 1 -25.00 13.51 -14.51
N GLN A 2 -26.08 13.01 -15.14
CA GLN A 2 -26.12 12.76 -16.60
C GLN A 2 -25.83 14.01 -17.46
N ASP A 3 -26.35 15.18 -17.06
CA ASP A 3 -26.21 16.41 -17.87
C ASP A 3 -24.84 17.12 -17.76
N SER A 4 -24.02 16.76 -16.77
CA SER A 4 -22.66 17.32 -16.61
C SER A 4 -21.69 16.26 -16.06
N PRO A 5 -21.23 15.33 -16.92
CA PRO A 5 -20.33 14.26 -16.51
C PRO A 5 -18.93 14.77 -16.16
N MET A 6 -18.52 15.94 -16.64
CA MET A 6 -17.17 16.49 -16.45
C MET A 6 -16.92 17.04 -15.04
N ASP A 7 -17.95 17.11 -14.20
CA ASP A 7 -17.91 17.81 -12.91
C ASP A 7 -18.24 16.92 -11.70
N ILE A 8 -18.13 15.59 -11.86
CA ILE A 8 -18.48 14.62 -10.81
C ILE A 8 -17.72 14.90 -9.50
N ASN A 9 -16.44 15.30 -9.59
CA ASN A 9 -15.64 15.63 -8.42
C ASN A 9 -16.19 16.85 -7.66
N ALA A 10 -16.60 17.92 -8.35
CA ALA A 10 -17.18 19.09 -7.69
C ALA A 10 -18.59 18.82 -7.14
N ILE A 11 -19.38 18.01 -7.85
CA ILE A 11 -20.69 17.56 -7.37
C ILE A 11 -20.54 16.75 -6.08
N VAL A 12 -19.61 15.80 -6.04
CA VAL A 12 -19.31 15.00 -4.86
C VAL A 12 -18.80 15.88 -3.72
N ALA A 13 -17.87 16.80 -3.98
CA ALA A 13 -17.37 17.71 -2.95
C ALA A 13 -18.50 18.57 -2.33
N LYS A 14 -19.45 19.05 -3.15
CA LYS A 14 -20.58 19.87 -2.67
C LYS A 14 -21.70 19.06 -2.00
N ARG A 15 -21.85 17.79 -2.37
CA ARG A 15 -22.99 16.94 -1.97
C ARG A 15 -22.57 15.61 -1.36
N ARG A 16 -21.38 15.51 -0.77
CA ARG A 16 -20.82 14.24 -0.27
C ARG A 16 -21.80 13.42 0.57
N ARG A 17 -22.58 14.09 1.42
CA ARG A 17 -23.62 13.49 2.29
C ARG A 17 -24.71 12.71 1.54
N ASP A 18 -24.94 13.02 0.26
CA ASP A 18 -25.97 12.39 -0.57
C ASP A 18 -25.45 11.10 -1.25
N PHE A 19 -24.12 10.89 -1.30
CA PHE A 19 -23.47 9.71 -1.88
C PHE A 19 -23.28 8.61 -0.81
N THR A 20 -24.38 7.99 -0.40
CA THR A 20 -24.41 6.95 0.63
C THR A 20 -24.44 5.54 0.02
N GLY A 21 -24.32 4.50 0.86
CA GLY A 21 -24.51 3.12 0.41
C GLY A 21 -25.87 2.87 -0.24
N ASP A 22 -26.91 3.59 0.19
CA ASP A 22 -28.25 3.50 -0.40
C ASP A 22 -28.31 4.12 -1.81
N PHE A 23 -27.57 5.22 -2.05
CA PHE A 23 -27.43 5.82 -3.37
C PHE A 23 -26.79 4.84 -4.37
N PHE A 24 -25.70 4.17 -3.98
CA PHE A 24 -25.04 3.20 -4.86
C PHE A 24 -25.88 1.94 -5.06
N ARG A 25 -26.62 1.48 -4.04
CA ARG A 25 -27.56 0.35 -4.17
C ARG A 25 -28.68 0.68 -5.14
N HIS A 26 -29.21 1.90 -5.08
CA HIS A 26 -30.22 2.38 -6.02
C HIS A 26 -29.68 2.45 -7.45
N LEU A 27 -28.44 2.92 -7.64
CA LEU A 27 -27.77 2.92 -8.94
C LEU A 27 -27.64 1.52 -9.55
N THR A 28 -27.27 0.53 -8.74
CA THR A 28 -27.18 -0.87 -9.17
C THR A 28 -28.55 -1.41 -9.56
N LEU A 29 -29.58 -1.21 -8.72
CA LEU A 29 -30.94 -1.65 -9.02
C LEU A 29 -31.49 -0.99 -10.30
N LEU A 30 -31.21 0.30 -10.48
CA LEU A 30 -31.59 1.03 -11.68
C LEU A 30 -30.91 0.45 -12.93
N SER A 31 -29.64 0.01 -12.82
CA SER A 31 -28.94 -0.66 -13.93
C SER A 31 -29.66 -1.92 -14.38
N GLU A 32 -30.26 -2.67 -13.45
CA GLU A 32 -30.96 -3.92 -13.74
C GLU A 32 -32.28 -3.69 -14.50
N THR A 33 -32.81 -2.46 -14.49
CA THR A 33 -34.04 -2.09 -15.22
C THR A 33 -33.80 -1.71 -16.68
N TYR A 34 -32.54 -1.56 -17.11
CA TYR A 34 -32.21 -1.23 -18.50
C TYR A 34 -32.08 -2.50 -19.36
N ASP A 35 -32.81 -2.54 -20.47
CA ASP A 35 -32.76 -3.66 -21.41
C ASP A 35 -31.47 -3.65 -22.26
N SER A 36 -30.97 -2.47 -22.62
CA SER A 36 -29.77 -2.35 -23.45
C SER A 36 -28.50 -2.59 -22.63
N LEU A 37 -27.54 -3.31 -23.23
CA LEU A 37 -26.22 -3.50 -22.61
C LEU A 37 -25.43 -2.18 -22.55
N GLU A 38 -25.67 -1.27 -23.49
CA GLU A 38 -24.99 0.02 -23.58
C GLU A 38 -25.41 0.97 -22.44
N ASP A 39 -26.69 1.01 -22.10
CA ASP A 39 -27.21 1.83 -20.99
C ASP A 39 -26.77 1.26 -19.64
N ARG A 40 -26.77 -0.08 -19.50
CA ARG A 40 -26.25 -0.78 -18.31
C ARG A 40 -24.78 -0.46 -18.06
N ASP A 41 -23.98 -0.55 -19.11
CA ASP A 41 -22.55 -0.25 -19.08
C ASP A 41 -22.29 1.26 -18.84
N GLY A 42 -23.12 2.13 -19.42
CA GLY A 42 -23.11 3.57 -19.16
C GLY A 42 -23.36 3.92 -17.69
N LEU A 43 -24.36 3.29 -17.07
CA LEU A 43 -24.69 3.52 -15.67
C LEU A 43 -23.64 2.93 -14.71
N ALA A 44 -23.10 1.76 -15.04
CA ALA A 44 -22.00 1.14 -14.28
C ALA A 44 -20.74 2.03 -14.28
N ARG A 45 -20.37 2.58 -15.45
CA ARG A 45 -19.28 3.58 -15.54
C ARG A 45 -19.55 4.81 -14.70
N LEU A 46 -20.79 5.32 -14.71
CA LEU A 46 -21.14 6.49 -13.93
C LEU A 46 -21.05 6.21 -12.42
N GLY A 47 -21.55 5.04 -11.98
CA GLY A 47 -21.43 4.58 -10.60
C GLY A 47 -19.97 4.46 -10.16
N ALA A 48 -19.12 3.85 -10.98
CA ALA A 48 -17.68 3.74 -10.71
C ALA A 48 -17.00 5.11 -10.58
N ARG A 49 -17.33 6.06 -11.46
CA ARG A 49 -16.80 7.44 -11.41
C ARG A 49 -17.26 8.20 -10.16
N CYS A 50 -18.52 8.04 -9.75
CA CYS A 50 -19.04 8.63 -8.51
C CYS A 50 -18.35 8.03 -7.28
N LEU A 51 -18.15 6.70 -7.26
CA LEU A 51 -17.47 6.01 -6.16
C LEU A 51 -16.00 6.41 -6.05
N SER A 52 -15.30 6.51 -7.19
CA SER A 52 -13.92 7.00 -7.24
C SER A 52 -13.81 8.43 -6.73
N ALA A 53 -14.69 9.33 -7.16
CA ALA A 53 -14.71 10.72 -6.68
C ALA A 53 -15.00 10.82 -5.18
N VAL A 54 -15.91 9.98 -4.66
CA VAL A 54 -16.20 9.87 -3.21
C VAL A 54 -14.98 9.38 -2.45
N SER A 55 -14.34 8.31 -2.92
CA SER A 55 -13.13 7.77 -2.30
C SER A 55 -11.99 8.79 -2.30
N ALA A 56 -11.78 9.51 -3.40
CA ALA A 56 -10.76 10.55 -3.48
C ALA A 56 -11.05 11.71 -2.52
N PHE A 57 -12.31 12.14 -2.41
CA PHE A 57 -12.72 13.19 -1.49
C PHE A 57 -12.55 12.77 -0.03
N ASP A 58 -12.99 11.56 0.33
CA ASP A 58 -12.88 11.02 1.69
C ASP A 58 -11.42 10.75 2.07
N ASN A 59 -10.63 10.17 1.17
CA ASN A 59 -9.19 10.00 1.38
C ASN A 59 -8.50 11.35 1.58
N THR A 60 -8.90 12.39 0.84
CA THR A 60 -8.36 13.74 1.03
C THR A 60 -8.74 14.31 2.40
N LEU A 61 -9.98 14.13 2.85
CA LEU A 61 -10.42 14.55 4.18
C LEU A 61 -9.71 13.78 5.30
N ASP A 62 -9.59 12.45 5.20
CA ASP A 62 -8.85 11.62 6.16
C ASP A 62 -7.37 12.02 6.21
N ILE A 63 -6.77 12.38 5.07
CA ILE A 63 -5.40 12.91 5.01
C ILE A 63 -5.33 14.30 5.66
N VAL A 64 -6.30 15.19 5.42
CA VAL A 64 -6.33 16.55 6.01
C VAL A 64 -6.52 16.50 7.53
N ASP A 65 -7.46 15.70 8.03
CA ASP A 65 -7.72 15.56 9.47
C ASP A 65 -6.54 14.90 10.21
N THR A 66 -5.74 14.08 9.52
CA THR A 66 -4.52 13.46 10.09
C THR A 66 -3.25 14.28 9.88
N LEU A 67 -3.26 15.28 8.98
CA LEU A 67 -2.09 16.10 8.64
C LEU A 67 -1.68 17.01 9.78
N ASP A 68 -2.63 17.62 10.51
CA ASP A 68 -2.31 18.49 11.64
C ASP A 68 -1.60 17.72 12.75
N THR A 69 -2.12 16.54 13.12
CA THR A 69 -1.48 15.65 14.09
C THR A 69 -0.13 15.13 13.59
N ALA A 70 -0.02 14.80 12.29
CA ALA A 70 1.24 14.38 11.69
C ALA A 70 2.28 15.52 11.69
N GLN A 71 1.85 16.76 11.48
CA GLN A 71 2.69 17.95 11.51
C GLN A 71 3.22 18.20 12.92
N GLU A 72 2.35 18.15 13.94
CA GLU A 72 2.76 18.25 15.35
C GLU A 72 3.83 17.20 15.71
N LYS A 73 3.60 15.93 15.34
CA LYS A 73 4.59 14.85 15.54
C LYS A 73 5.89 15.12 14.78
N PHE A 74 5.82 15.69 13.58
CA PHE A 74 7.01 16.01 12.80
C PHE A 74 7.82 17.14 13.44
N ASP A 75 7.14 18.21 13.87
CA ASP A 75 7.77 19.32 14.59
C ASP A 75 8.41 18.83 15.90
N GLU A 76 7.75 17.93 16.60
CA GLU A 76 8.27 17.23 17.77
C GLU A 76 9.53 16.38 17.49
N ILE A 77 9.66 15.81 16.29
CA ILE A 77 10.89 15.12 15.85
C ILE A 77 11.98 16.16 15.60
N LEU A 78 11.67 17.26 14.90
CA LEU A 78 12.63 18.30 14.56
C LEU A 78 13.15 19.07 15.79
N ASN A 79 12.31 19.25 16.80
CA ASN A 79 12.66 19.89 18.07
C ASN A 79 13.40 18.96 19.05
N SER A 80 13.79 17.76 18.62
CA SER A 80 14.60 16.85 19.44
C SER A 80 15.97 17.46 19.74
N PRO A 81 16.55 17.19 20.93
CA PRO A 81 17.81 17.80 21.38
C PRO A 81 19.03 17.40 20.53
N SER A 82 18.92 16.34 19.73
CA SER A 82 19.96 15.90 18.80
C SER A 82 19.35 15.10 17.65
N VAL A 83 20.11 14.93 16.57
CA VAL A 83 19.71 14.10 15.41
C VAL A 83 19.51 12.64 15.83
N ASP A 84 20.32 12.14 16.76
CA ASP A 84 20.18 10.77 17.25
C ASP A 84 18.91 10.61 18.09
N ALA A 85 18.58 11.58 18.94
CA ALA A 85 17.31 11.61 19.67
C ALA A 85 16.10 11.66 18.72
N ALA A 86 16.19 12.46 17.65
CA ALA A 86 15.16 12.50 16.61
C ALA A 86 14.99 11.15 15.90
N CYS A 87 16.11 10.48 15.56
CA CYS A 87 16.09 9.16 14.95
C CYS A 87 15.49 8.10 15.88
N ASP A 88 15.77 8.16 17.18
CA ASP A 88 15.20 7.24 18.17
C ASP A 88 13.70 7.49 18.40
N LYS A 89 13.27 8.76 18.34
CA LYS A 89 11.84 9.12 18.37
C LYS A 89 11.08 8.57 17.16
N ILE A 90 11.67 8.60 15.96
CA ILE A 90 11.10 7.93 14.78
C ILE A 90 10.95 6.41 15.02
N LYS A 91 11.95 5.77 15.63
CA LYS A 91 11.87 4.33 15.96
C LYS A 91 10.77 4.04 16.98
N SER A 92 10.57 4.90 17.99
CA SER A 92 9.51 4.71 18.98
C SER A 92 8.12 4.85 18.35
N LEU A 93 7.92 5.86 17.50
CA LEU A 93 6.67 6.07 16.75
C LEU A 93 6.34 4.88 15.84
N ALA A 94 7.35 4.28 15.21
CA ALA A 94 7.15 3.06 14.43
C ALA A 94 6.69 1.88 15.29
N LYS A 95 7.25 1.71 16.49
CA LYS A 95 6.88 0.63 17.42
C LYS A 95 5.47 0.83 18.00
N SER A 96 5.06 2.06 18.27
CA SER A 96 3.71 2.40 18.74
C SER A 96 2.64 2.41 17.63
N LYS A 97 3.03 2.18 16.37
CA LYS A 97 2.16 2.29 15.17
C LYS A 97 1.64 3.72 14.92
N GLU A 98 2.36 4.73 15.41
CA GLU A 98 2.04 6.14 15.24
C GLU A 98 2.87 6.81 14.13
N LEU A 99 3.80 6.07 13.52
CA LEU A 99 4.44 6.43 12.26
C LEU A 99 3.49 6.12 11.10
N ASP A 100 2.43 6.91 11.00
CA ASP A 100 1.35 6.78 10.02
C ASP A 100 1.75 7.35 8.63
N SER A 101 0.90 7.10 7.63
CA SER A 101 1.15 7.51 6.24
C SER A 101 1.35 9.01 6.07
N SER A 102 0.61 9.83 6.83
CA SER A 102 0.69 11.29 6.78
C SER A 102 2.04 11.78 7.33
N LEU A 103 2.49 11.24 8.46
CA LEU A 103 3.81 11.55 9.00
C LEU A 103 4.95 11.07 8.08
N ILE A 104 4.83 9.89 7.48
CA ILE A 104 5.80 9.38 6.50
C ILE A 104 5.88 10.32 5.29
N LEU A 105 4.73 10.82 4.81
CA LEU A 105 4.66 11.75 3.69
C LEU A 105 5.38 13.06 4.01
N LEU A 106 5.13 13.65 5.19
CA LEU A 106 5.81 14.87 5.63
C LEU A 106 7.32 14.70 5.69
N ILE A 107 7.82 13.62 6.29
CA ILE A 107 9.27 13.36 6.39
C ILE A 107 9.90 13.18 5.00
N ASN A 108 9.24 12.42 4.10
CA ASN A 108 9.73 12.21 2.75
C ASN A 108 9.72 13.50 1.92
N GLY A 109 8.65 14.29 2.05
CA GLY A 109 8.50 15.59 1.38
C GLY A 109 9.53 16.61 1.85
N ALA A 110 9.80 16.66 3.16
CA ALA A 110 10.84 17.51 3.74
C ALA A 110 12.23 17.12 3.22
N TRP A 111 12.56 15.83 3.15
CA TRP A 111 13.82 15.38 2.55
C TRP A 111 13.91 15.70 1.06
N ALA A 112 12.87 15.46 0.27
CA ALA A 112 12.86 15.78 -1.16
C ALA A 112 13.09 17.29 -1.39
N SER A 113 12.37 18.14 -0.66
CA SER A 113 12.51 19.59 -0.72
C SER A 113 13.90 20.05 -0.29
N ALA A 114 14.47 19.47 0.77
CA ALA A 114 15.82 19.79 1.24
C ALA A 114 16.89 19.37 0.24
N LYS A 115 16.75 18.18 -0.34
CA LYS A 115 17.68 17.63 -1.33
C LYS A 115 17.78 18.54 -2.55
N ASP A 116 16.64 18.93 -3.11
CA ASP A 116 16.56 19.66 -4.38
C ASP A 116 16.74 21.18 -4.21
N SER A 117 16.68 21.70 -2.99
CA SER A 117 16.88 23.13 -2.72
C SER A 117 18.36 23.57 -2.88
N PRO A 118 18.65 24.60 -3.68
CA PRO A 118 20.01 25.15 -3.79
C PRO A 118 20.39 26.06 -2.62
N THR A 119 19.43 26.49 -1.79
CA THR A 119 19.63 27.48 -0.72
C THR A 119 19.73 26.85 0.67
N ILE A 120 19.28 25.61 0.84
CA ILE A 120 19.37 24.89 2.11
C ILE A 120 20.82 24.45 2.37
N LYS A 121 21.31 24.72 3.58
CA LYS A 121 22.66 24.35 4.02
C LYS A 121 22.87 22.83 4.06
N ASN A 122 24.09 22.37 3.78
CA ASN A 122 24.42 20.95 3.74
C ASN A 122 24.17 20.24 5.07
N GLU A 123 24.35 20.92 6.20
CA GLU A 123 24.08 20.35 7.53
C GLU A 123 22.59 20.03 7.68
N VAL A 124 21.70 20.91 7.20
CA VAL A 124 20.25 20.67 7.22
C VAL A 124 19.90 19.51 6.29
N LYS A 125 20.54 19.42 5.11
CA LYS A 125 20.34 18.29 4.21
C LYS A 125 20.77 16.96 4.85
N ASP A 126 21.90 16.93 5.54
CA ASP A 126 22.36 15.72 6.25
C ASP A 126 21.38 15.31 7.36
N ILE A 127 20.90 16.26 8.16
CA ILE A 127 19.89 16.00 9.19
C ILE A 127 18.63 15.39 8.55
N MET A 128 18.07 16.04 7.53
CA MET A 128 16.86 15.57 6.84
C MET A 128 17.08 14.18 6.20
N TYR A 129 18.26 13.94 5.63
CA TYR A 129 18.62 12.63 5.10
C TYR A 129 18.65 11.56 6.20
N ARG A 130 19.24 11.86 7.36
CA ARG A 130 19.30 10.94 8.50
C ARG A 130 17.91 10.59 9.02
N LEU A 131 17.01 11.58 9.14
CA LEU A 131 15.62 11.36 9.51
C LEU A 131 14.89 10.47 8.49
N TYR A 132 15.00 10.79 7.19
CA TYR A 132 14.48 9.94 6.11
C TYR A 132 14.99 8.49 6.22
N LYS A 133 16.30 8.30 6.38
CA LYS A 133 16.89 6.96 6.51
C LYS A 133 16.43 6.25 7.78
N ALA A 134 16.24 6.96 8.89
CA ALA A 134 15.68 6.39 10.12
C ALA A 134 14.24 5.93 9.91
N THR A 135 13.40 6.71 9.23
CA THR A 135 12.02 6.33 8.84
C THR A 135 12.05 5.07 7.97
N GLN A 136 12.85 5.04 6.90
CA GLN A 136 12.96 3.88 6.01
C GLN A 136 13.51 2.62 6.70
N ARG A 137 14.39 2.77 7.68
CA ARG A 137 14.88 1.63 8.51
C ARG A 137 13.79 1.16 9.47
N SER A 138 13.07 2.07 10.10
CA SER A 138 12.02 1.77 11.06
C SER A 138 10.86 1.02 10.39
N LEU A 139 10.41 1.49 9.22
CA LEU A 139 9.42 0.80 8.39
C LEU A 139 9.84 -0.62 8.02
N ARG A 140 11.11 -0.80 7.62
CA ARG A 140 11.67 -2.14 7.35
C ARG A 140 11.75 -3.02 8.59
N SER A 141 11.97 -2.43 9.77
CA SER A 141 12.08 -3.17 11.02
C SER A 141 10.73 -3.70 11.50
N ILE A 142 9.67 -2.90 11.38
CA ILE A 142 8.29 -3.27 11.76
C ILE A 142 7.58 -4.11 10.70
N ALA A 143 8.12 -4.15 9.47
CA ALA A 143 7.58 -5.00 8.42
C ALA A 143 7.54 -6.46 8.89
N PRO A 144 6.37 -7.13 8.80
CA PRO A 144 6.24 -8.55 9.08
C PRO A 144 7.31 -9.36 8.34
N LYS A 145 7.75 -10.45 8.95
CA LYS A 145 8.77 -11.32 8.35
C LYS A 145 8.33 -11.83 6.97
N GLU A 146 7.03 -12.00 6.75
CA GLU A 146 6.43 -12.36 5.46
C GLU A 146 6.68 -11.31 4.38
N ILE A 147 6.66 -10.01 4.70
CA ILE A 147 6.98 -8.94 3.73
C ILE A 147 8.45 -9.03 3.31
N LYS A 148 9.35 -9.32 4.26
CA LYS A 148 10.78 -9.49 4.00
C LYS A 148 11.04 -10.72 3.13
N LEU A 149 10.35 -11.82 3.42
CA LEU A 149 10.39 -13.04 2.61
C LEU A 149 9.87 -12.79 1.19
N LEU A 150 8.73 -12.11 1.04
CA LEU A 150 8.18 -11.77 -0.28
C LEU A 150 9.15 -10.92 -1.10
N LYS A 151 9.76 -9.90 -0.49
CA LYS A 151 10.78 -9.10 -1.18
C LYS A 151 11.95 -9.95 -1.66
N TYR A 152 12.41 -10.90 -0.83
CA TYR A 152 13.47 -11.83 -1.21
C TYR A 152 13.03 -12.73 -2.37
N LEU A 153 11.90 -13.42 -2.25
CA LEU A 153 11.36 -14.32 -3.28
C LEU A 153 11.12 -13.62 -4.62
N LEU A 154 10.58 -12.39 -4.59
CA LEU A 154 10.30 -11.60 -5.80
C LEU A 154 11.58 -11.12 -6.50
N ASN A 155 12.71 -11.04 -5.79
CA ASN A 155 14.00 -10.66 -6.34
C ASN A 155 14.75 -11.84 -7.00
N ILE A 156 14.40 -13.08 -6.64
CA ILE A 156 14.93 -14.28 -7.31
C ILE A 156 14.35 -14.33 -8.72
N THR A 157 15.21 -14.33 -9.74
CA THR A 157 14.77 -14.29 -11.14
C THR A 157 14.43 -15.69 -11.66
N ASP A 158 15.25 -16.67 -11.30
CA ASP A 158 15.06 -18.06 -11.68
C ASP A 158 13.84 -18.69 -10.95
N PRO A 159 12.89 -19.31 -11.69
CA PRO A 159 11.71 -19.92 -11.07
C PRO A 159 12.04 -21.09 -10.15
N GLU A 160 12.98 -21.96 -10.51
CA GLU A 160 13.33 -23.15 -9.73
C GLU A 160 13.99 -22.76 -8.41
N GLU A 161 14.93 -21.81 -8.44
CA GLU A 161 15.53 -21.23 -7.24
C GLU A 161 14.47 -20.57 -6.34
N ARG A 162 13.48 -19.88 -6.94
CA ARG A 162 12.39 -19.26 -6.17
C ARG A 162 11.51 -20.30 -5.48
N PHE A 163 11.18 -21.40 -6.17
CA PHE A 163 10.38 -22.48 -5.60
C PHE A 163 11.16 -23.23 -4.51
N SER A 164 12.45 -23.48 -4.72
CA SER A 164 13.33 -24.07 -3.70
C SER A 164 13.42 -23.20 -2.44
N ALA A 165 13.59 -21.88 -2.62
CA ALA A 165 13.59 -20.92 -1.52
C ALA A 165 12.23 -20.85 -0.79
N LEU A 166 11.12 -20.94 -1.53
CA LEU A 166 9.78 -21.00 -0.95
C LEU A 166 9.57 -22.28 -0.11
N ALA A 167 9.96 -23.43 -0.64
CA ALA A 167 9.88 -24.71 0.07
C ALA A 167 10.73 -24.70 1.35
N THR A 168 11.93 -24.13 1.29
CA THR A 168 12.81 -23.95 2.46
C THR A 168 12.18 -23.04 3.51
N ALA A 169 11.47 -21.98 3.10
CA ALA A 169 10.80 -21.07 4.02
C ALA A 169 9.61 -21.73 4.76
N PHE A 170 9.01 -22.78 4.19
CA PHE A 170 7.91 -23.55 4.79
C PHE A 170 8.36 -24.74 5.63
N CYS A 171 9.54 -25.28 5.35
CA CYS A 171 10.10 -26.44 6.04
C CYS A 171 11.46 -26.07 6.67
N PRO A 172 11.48 -25.42 7.85
CA PRO A 172 12.71 -25.35 8.63
C PRO A 172 13.10 -26.77 9.00
N GLY A 173 14.24 -27.28 8.51
CA GLY A 173 14.70 -28.63 8.86
C GLY A 173 14.81 -28.83 10.38
N ASP A 174 14.87 -30.09 10.83
CA ASP A 174 14.82 -30.53 12.24
C ASP A 174 15.94 -30.02 13.18
N ASN A 175 16.77 -29.07 12.74
CA ASN A 175 17.89 -28.54 13.53
C ASN A 175 17.71 -27.04 13.84
N PRO A 176 17.01 -26.69 14.93
CA PRO A 176 16.88 -25.30 15.36
C PRO A 176 18.21 -24.65 15.81
N ASN A 177 19.29 -25.43 15.95
CA ASN A 177 20.59 -24.96 16.50
C ASN A 177 21.79 -25.03 15.53
N ASN A 178 21.62 -25.46 14.28
CA ASN A 178 22.75 -25.61 13.33
C ASN A 178 22.55 -24.84 12.01
N VAL A 179 22.22 -23.55 12.09
CA VAL A 179 22.38 -22.67 10.93
C VAL A 179 23.13 -21.42 11.36
N LYS A 180 24.41 -21.37 11.00
CA LYS A 180 25.26 -20.17 10.99
C LYS A 180 24.82 -19.15 9.92
N GLU A 181 23.53 -19.07 9.63
CA GLU A 181 22.93 -18.07 8.74
C GLU A 181 21.82 -17.37 9.51
N SER A 182 22.22 -16.26 10.14
CA SER A 182 21.41 -15.30 10.91
C SER A 182 20.25 -14.65 10.12
N ASN A 183 19.84 -15.18 8.96
CA ASN A 183 18.96 -14.54 8.00
C ASN A 183 17.87 -15.45 7.38
N ALA A 184 17.74 -16.72 7.77
CA ALA A 184 16.68 -17.57 7.24
C ALA A 184 15.30 -17.12 7.76
N ILE A 185 14.40 -16.69 6.86
CA ILE A 185 13.06 -16.20 7.20
C ILE A 185 12.04 -17.33 7.01
N TYR A 186 11.58 -17.93 8.10
CA TYR A 186 10.58 -19.00 8.07
C TYR A 186 9.16 -18.48 8.31
N THR A 187 8.19 -19.04 7.60
CA THR A 187 6.76 -18.72 7.76
C THR A 187 5.89 -19.95 7.46
N THR A 188 4.58 -19.83 7.68
CA THR A 188 3.62 -20.85 7.26
C THR A 188 3.04 -20.50 5.90
N PRO A 189 2.63 -21.50 5.10
CA PRO A 189 1.86 -21.25 3.88
C PRO A 189 0.66 -20.33 4.15
N LYS A 190 -0.02 -20.49 5.31
CA LYS A 190 -1.18 -19.68 5.76
C LYS A 190 -0.87 -18.20 5.85
N GLU A 191 0.16 -17.84 6.61
CA GLU A 191 0.52 -16.45 6.86
C GLU A 191 1.09 -15.78 5.60
N LEU A 192 1.92 -16.49 4.81
CA LEU A 192 2.48 -15.92 3.58
C LEU A 192 1.39 -15.58 2.55
N HIS A 193 0.43 -16.49 2.36
CA HIS A 193 -0.73 -16.28 1.47
C HIS A 193 -1.60 -15.12 1.91
N LYS A 194 -1.84 -14.96 3.21
CA LYS A 194 -2.58 -13.82 3.76
C LYS A 194 -1.93 -12.50 3.36
N TRP A 195 -0.61 -12.38 3.49
CA TRP A 195 0.11 -11.16 3.09
C TRP A 195 0.15 -10.95 1.58
N ILE A 196 0.30 -12.02 0.77
CA ILE A 196 0.19 -11.92 -0.69
C ILE A 196 -1.19 -11.42 -1.10
N LYS A 197 -2.26 -11.95 -0.48
CA LYS A 197 -3.64 -11.51 -0.74
C LYS A 197 -3.83 -10.04 -0.38
N ILE A 198 -3.39 -9.61 0.81
CA ILE A 198 -3.45 -8.19 1.22
C ILE A 198 -2.74 -7.28 0.20
N MET A 199 -1.56 -7.66 -0.31
CA MET A 199 -0.84 -6.87 -1.31
C MET A 199 -1.57 -6.80 -2.66
N LEU A 200 -2.11 -7.93 -3.13
CA LEU A 200 -2.85 -7.99 -4.39
C LEU A 200 -4.16 -7.20 -4.30
N ASP A 201 -4.87 -7.30 -3.17
CA ASP A 201 -6.10 -6.55 -2.91
C ASP A 201 -5.81 -5.04 -2.86
N ALA A 202 -4.72 -4.61 -2.19
CA ALA A 202 -4.29 -3.21 -2.18
C ALA A 202 -3.88 -2.68 -3.57
N TYR A 203 -3.18 -3.50 -4.36
CA TYR A 203 -2.84 -3.16 -5.74
C TYR A 203 -4.09 -3.01 -6.63
N ASN A 204 -5.05 -3.92 -6.49
CA ASN A 204 -6.30 -3.84 -7.25
C ASN A 204 -7.15 -2.64 -6.83
N LEU A 205 -7.22 -2.34 -5.53
CA LEU A 205 -7.94 -1.17 -5.00
C LEU A 205 -7.36 0.14 -5.53
N SER A 206 -6.03 0.26 -5.61
CA SER A 206 -5.35 1.43 -6.21
C SER A 206 -5.45 1.50 -7.75
N LYS A 207 -5.68 0.39 -8.44
CA LYS A 207 -5.92 0.33 -9.89
C LYS A 207 -7.38 0.48 -10.30
N GLU A 208 -8.33 0.21 -9.41
CA GLU A 208 -9.76 0.53 -9.59
C GLU A 208 -9.99 2.05 -9.72
N GLU A 209 -9.03 2.86 -9.27
CA GLU A 209 -9.01 4.31 -9.41
C GLU A 209 -8.59 4.81 -10.80
N SER A 210 -8.04 3.96 -11.69
CA SER A 210 -7.43 4.46 -12.95
C SER A 210 -7.70 3.71 -14.26
N GLU A 211 -8.01 2.40 -14.34
CA GLU A 211 -8.06 1.72 -15.67
C GLU A 211 -9.05 0.53 -15.85
N ILE A 212 -9.51 0.35 -17.09
CA ILE A 212 -10.40 -0.73 -17.60
C ILE A 212 -9.80 -2.12 -17.36
N ARG A 213 -10.62 -3.08 -16.92
CA ARG A 213 -10.25 -4.43 -16.43
C ARG A 213 -9.45 -5.28 -17.42
N GLU A 214 -9.72 -5.14 -18.71
CA GLU A 214 -9.11 -5.93 -19.77
C GLU A 214 -7.70 -5.43 -20.14
N ALA A 215 -7.44 -4.13 -20.02
CA ALA A 215 -6.10 -3.54 -20.18
C ALA A 215 -5.16 -3.86 -19.00
N ARG A 216 -5.71 -4.25 -17.82
CA ARG A 216 -4.93 -4.62 -16.63
C ARG A 216 -4.08 -5.88 -16.86
N LYS A 217 -4.60 -6.90 -17.56
CA LYS A 217 -3.85 -8.16 -17.77
C LYS A 217 -2.59 -7.96 -18.63
N LEU A 218 -2.61 -6.96 -19.52
CA LEU A 218 -1.52 -6.65 -20.44
C LEU A 218 -0.48 -5.68 -19.85
N SER A 219 -0.84 -4.92 -18.80
CA SER A 219 -0.02 -3.84 -18.22
C SER A 219 0.49 -4.13 -16.79
N GLN A 220 0.29 -5.35 -16.28
CA GLN A 220 0.74 -5.72 -14.93
C GLN A 220 2.27 -5.61 -14.81
N PRO A 221 2.80 -4.85 -13.85
CA PRO A 221 4.22 -4.87 -13.54
C PRO A 221 4.67 -6.30 -13.22
N VAL A 222 5.87 -6.68 -13.66
CA VAL A 222 6.46 -8.03 -13.48
C VAL A 222 6.36 -8.51 -12.02
N VAL A 223 6.46 -7.60 -11.06
CA VAL A 223 6.33 -7.88 -9.62
C VAL A 223 4.95 -8.41 -9.24
N ILE A 224 3.88 -7.86 -9.82
CA ILE A 224 2.48 -8.27 -9.56
C ILE A 224 2.22 -9.65 -10.16
N GLN A 225 2.71 -9.91 -11.38
CA GLN A 225 2.62 -11.23 -11.99
C GLN A 225 3.33 -12.29 -11.13
N ARG A 226 4.53 -11.98 -10.64
CA ARG A 226 5.27 -12.86 -9.72
C ARG A 226 4.52 -13.12 -8.41
N LEU A 227 3.80 -12.13 -7.87
CA LEU A 227 2.94 -12.31 -6.70
C LEU A 227 1.75 -13.24 -6.97
N PHE A 228 1.12 -13.15 -8.13
CA PHE A 228 0.05 -14.08 -8.53
C PHE A 228 0.56 -15.52 -8.61
N ILE A 229 1.70 -15.75 -9.27
CA ILE A 229 2.31 -17.08 -9.37
C ILE A 229 2.60 -17.66 -7.97
N LEU A 230 3.15 -16.85 -7.06
CA LEU A 230 3.40 -17.28 -5.68
C LEU A 230 2.09 -17.63 -4.95
N LYS A 231 1.01 -16.86 -5.15
CA LYS A 231 -0.30 -17.15 -4.57
C LYS A 231 -0.83 -18.52 -5.04
N GLU A 232 -0.85 -18.74 -6.36
CA GLU A 232 -1.36 -19.98 -6.97
C GLU A 232 -0.55 -21.19 -6.50
N THR A 233 0.78 -21.06 -6.44
CA THR A 233 1.66 -22.13 -5.94
C THR A 233 1.32 -22.54 -4.52
N ILE A 234 1.11 -21.56 -3.63
CA ILE A 234 0.75 -21.83 -2.23
C ILE A 234 -0.64 -22.45 -2.12
N GLU A 235 -1.57 -22.07 -2.98
CA GLU A 235 -2.92 -22.64 -3.03
C GLU A 235 -2.90 -24.11 -3.49
N VAL A 236 -2.11 -24.44 -4.53
CA VAL A 236 -1.92 -25.81 -5.02
C VAL A 236 -1.26 -26.69 -3.96
N GLU A 237 -0.23 -26.19 -3.28
CA GLU A 237 0.48 -26.96 -2.25
C GLU A 237 -0.40 -27.25 -1.02
N ARG A 238 -1.36 -26.38 -0.70
CA ARG A 238 -2.35 -26.65 0.36
C ARG A 238 -3.34 -27.74 -0.01
N VAL A 239 -3.90 -27.67 -1.22
CA VAL A 239 -4.88 -28.67 -1.71
C VAL A 239 -4.25 -30.06 -1.81
N SER A 240 -2.93 -30.15 -1.96
CA SER A 240 -2.20 -31.42 -2.02
C SER A 240 -1.87 -32.05 -0.66
N ARG A 241 -2.13 -31.33 0.45
CA ARG A 241 -1.84 -31.78 1.83
C ARG A 241 -3.10 -32.01 2.69
N ASP A 242 -4.29 -31.85 2.11
CA ASP A 242 -5.60 -32.27 2.65
C ASP A 242 -6.05 -33.57 1.95
#